data_AF-M0NF84-F1
#
_entry.id   AF-M0NF84-F1
#
_cell.length_a   1.000
_cell.length_b   1.000
_cell.length_c   1.000
_cell.angle_alpha   90.00
_cell.angle_beta   90.00
_cell.angle_gamma   90.00
#
_symmetry.space_group_name_H-M   'P 1'
#
loop_
_entity.id
_entity.type
_entity.pdbx_description
1 polymer ?
#
loop_
_entity_poly.entity_id
_entity_poly.type
_entity_poly.pdbx_seq_one_letter_code
_entity_poly.pdbx_strand_id
1 'polypeptide(L)'
;MTESMVGPDAAEATGRKFSVGDIVHDQDADADEQTGAYVTTLPDATAEEWVAYEDKEGTETTVAEDNPDYPVDAPVVVVVHTTDVHYDLPDWNRYTRLSVSELEEADTLYYGFPAPRLVRDQHRPHAPETQKGESGANESVERTTSGSNSDTEADASSDPSAALVALQRYLETSGMDTTIADDGKSVRVTKANESYRVSLDGVEGDGPHRSQLEEAIEKVRAATQAMTE
;
A
#
# COMPACT_ATOMS: atom_id res chain seq x y z
N MET A 1 46.56 -1.35 32.04
CA MET A 1 46.06 -0.28 31.16
C MET A 1 45.20 -0.96 30.13
N THR A 2 43.95 -0.52 30.08
CA THR A 2 42.83 -1.05 29.30
C THR A 2 42.92 -0.60 27.84
N GLU A 3 42.88 -1.53 26.89
CA GLU A 3 42.48 -1.23 25.52
C GLU A 3 41.34 -2.17 25.14
N SER A 4 40.13 -1.63 25.30
CA SER A 4 38.91 -2.12 24.70
C SER A 4 39.02 -1.92 23.18
N MET A 5 39.25 -2.99 22.43
CA MET A 5 38.86 -3.04 21.03
C MET A 5 37.51 -3.74 20.97
N VAL A 6 36.48 -2.89 20.86
CA VAL A 6 35.11 -3.27 20.56
C VAL A 6 35.12 -4.09 19.27
N GLY A 7 34.61 -5.31 19.34
CA GLY A 7 34.41 -6.14 18.16
C GLY A 7 33.47 -5.43 17.19
N PRO A 8 33.60 -5.69 15.88
CA PRO A 8 32.67 -5.15 14.91
C PRO A 8 31.25 -5.63 15.24
N ASP A 9 30.45 -4.65 15.60
CA ASP A 9 29.04 -4.50 15.27
C ASP A 9 28.11 -5.67 15.63
N ALA A 10 27.42 -5.49 16.76
CA ALA A 10 26.30 -6.28 17.22
C ALA A 10 25.05 -6.13 16.31
N ALA A 11 25.20 -6.19 14.99
CA ALA A 11 24.11 -6.10 14.03
C ALA A 11 23.66 -7.46 13.46
N GLU A 12 24.34 -8.57 13.77
CA GLU A 12 24.11 -9.87 13.10
C GLU A 12 23.35 -10.94 13.90
N ALA A 13 22.54 -10.58 14.92
CA ALA A 13 21.70 -11.60 15.61
C ALA A 13 20.46 -11.07 16.37
N THR A 14 19.72 -10.09 15.87
CA THR A 14 18.36 -9.83 16.40
C THR A 14 17.32 -10.30 15.38
N GLY A 15 16.36 -11.12 15.80
CA GLY A 15 15.30 -11.70 14.98
C GLY A 15 14.28 -10.67 14.47
N ARG A 16 14.75 -9.57 13.86
CA ARG A 16 13.91 -8.59 13.16
C ARG A 16 13.36 -9.26 11.91
N LYS A 17 12.13 -9.78 12.02
CA LYS A 17 11.37 -10.41 10.92
C LYS A 17 11.03 -9.42 9.80
N PHE A 18 11.22 -8.12 10.01
CA PHE A 18 10.81 -7.04 9.12
C PHE A 18 11.96 -6.11 8.78
N SER A 19 11.91 -5.55 7.58
CA SER A 19 12.77 -4.50 7.07
C SER A 19 11.93 -3.29 6.65
N VAL A 20 12.55 -2.11 6.64
CA VAL A 20 11.91 -0.90 6.13
C VAL A 20 11.51 -1.10 4.67
N GLY A 21 10.29 -0.68 4.33
CA GLY A 21 9.66 -0.87 3.03
C GLY A 21 8.97 -2.22 2.84
N ASP A 22 9.02 -3.12 3.83
CA ASP A 22 8.16 -4.32 3.81
C ASP A 22 6.69 -3.93 3.90
N ILE A 23 5.85 -4.71 3.19
CA ILE A 23 4.40 -4.64 3.33
C ILE A 23 4.00 -5.66 4.39
N VAL A 24 3.28 -5.19 5.39
CA VAL A 24 2.77 -5.98 6.51
C VAL A 24 1.28 -5.80 6.67
N HIS A 25 0.65 -6.80 7.26
CA HIS A 25 -0.76 -6.81 7.62
C HIS A 25 -0.87 -7.08 9.12
N ASP A 26 -1.82 -6.41 9.75
CA ASP A 26 -2.26 -6.78 11.09
C ASP A 26 -3.01 -8.12 11.02
N GLN A 27 -2.60 -9.09 11.83
CA GLN A 27 -3.24 -10.41 11.88
C GLN A 27 -4.49 -10.43 12.77
N ASP A 28 -4.63 -9.44 13.66
CA ASP A 28 -5.81 -9.26 14.51
C ASP A 28 -6.92 -8.46 13.81
N ALA A 29 -6.60 -7.83 12.66
CA ALA A 29 -7.60 -7.16 11.84
C ALA A 29 -8.52 -8.18 11.15
N ASP A 30 -9.81 -7.85 11.07
CA ASP A 30 -10.78 -8.61 10.29
C ASP A 30 -10.37 -8.65 8.80
N ALA A 31 -10.74 -9.71 8.10
CA ALA A 31 -10.29 -9.96 6.72
C ALA A 31 -10.71 -8.85 5.74
N ASP A 32 -11.81 -8.15 6.02
CA ASP A 32 -12.30 -7.00 5.26
C ASP A 32 -11.70 -5.65 5.67
N GLU A 33 -11.02 -5.59 6.83
CA GLU A 33 -10.30 -4.41 7.33
C GLU A 33 -8.78 -4.54 7.18
N GLN A 34 -8.30 -5.72 6.77
CA GLN A 34 -6.89 -6.05 6.60
C GLN A 34 -6.27 -5.22 5.46
N THR A 35 -5.84 -4.01 5.81
CA THR A 35 -5.20 -3.08 4.91
C THR A 35 -3.69 -3.29 4.94
N GLY A 36 -3.04 -3.25 3.78
CA GLY A 36 -1.58 -3.33 3.72
C GLY A 36 -0.94 -2.06 4.30
N ALA A 37 0.10 -2.23 5.10
CA ALA A 37 0.88 -1.15 5.68
C ALA A 37 2.36 -1.27 5.32
N TYR A 38 3.02 -0.13 5.07
CA TYR A 38 4.46 -0.08 4.85
C TYR A 38 5.19 0.09 6.17
N VAL A 39 6.22 -0.72 6.40
CA VAL A 39 7.15 -0.52 7.51
C VAL A 39 8.02 0.71 7.23
N THR A 40 7.84 1.79 7.99
CA THR A 40 8.56 3.06 7.80
C THR A 40 9.82 3.13 8.64
N THR A 41 9.75 2.64 9.88
CA THR A 41 10.89 2.60 10.80
C THR A 41 10.78 1.44 11.81
N LEU A 42 11.93 1.06 12.34
CA LEU A 42 12.10 -0.03 13.30
C LEU A 42 12.85 0.55 14.50
N PRO A 43 12.15 1.23 15.42
CA PRO A 43 12.78 1.79 16.61
C PRO A 43 13.47 0.69 17.41
N ASP A 44 14.59 1.05 18.06
CA ASP A 44 15.27 0.17 19.00
C ASP A 44 14.59 0.27 20.38
N ALA A 45 13.30 -0.08 20.40
CA ALA A 45 12.43 0.02 21.57
C ALA A 45 11.48 -1.18 21.63
N THR A 46 11.13 -1.56 22.85
CA THR A 46 10.12 -2.60 23.13
C THR A 46 8.71 -2.03 23.23
N ALA A 47 7.70 -2.90 23.22
CA ALA A 47 6.31 -2.48 23.29
C ALA A 47 5.95 -1.78 24.62
N GLU A 48 6.62 -2.11 25.72
CA GLU A 48 6.46 -1.39 27.00
C GLU A 48 7.13 -0.02 27.03
N GLU A 49 8.17 0.19 26.23
CA GLU A 49 8.92 1.45 26.18
C GLU A 49 8.31 2.46 25.19
N TRP A 50 7.61 1.97 24.18
CA TRP A 50 7.08 2.79 23.10
C TRP A 50 5.66 3.27 23.40
N VAL A 51 5.46 4.59 23.41
CA VAL A 51 4.13 5.22 23.52
C VAL A 51 3.42 5.15 22.17
N ALA A 52 2.26 4.50 22.15
CA ALA A 52 1.43 4.37 20.95
C ALA A 52 0.64 5.67 20.68
N TYR A 53 0.03 6.23 21.73
CA TYR A 53 -0.69 7.50 21.67
C TYR A 53 -0.81 8.13 23.07
N GLU A 54 -1.04 9.43 23.09
CA GLU A 54 -1.40 10.19 24.29
C GLU A 54 -2.87 10.60 24.20
N ASP A 55 -3.62 10.40 25.27
CA ASP A 55 -5.02 10.82 25.35
C ASP A 55 -5.16 12.35 25.59
N LYS A 56 -6.37 12.91 25.45
CA LYS A 56 -6.63 14.34 25.67
C LYS A 56 -6.37 14.83 27.10
N GLU A 57 -6.33 13.92 28.07
CA GLU A 57 -5.97 14.18 29.46
C GLU A 57 -4.45 14.08 29.72
N GLY A 58 -3.65 13.73 28.69
CA GLY A 58 -2.19 13.59 28.78
C GLY A 58 -1.74 12.23 29.29
N THR A 59 -2.59 11.20 29.25
CA THR A 59 -2.23 9.83 29.62
C THR A 59 -1.59 9.14 28.44
N GLU A 60 -0.31 8.80 28.56
CA GLU A 60 0.43 8.00 27.59
C GLU A 60 -0.06 6.54 27.67
N THR A 61 -0.44 5.96 26.53
CA THR A 61 -0.71 4.54 26.39
C THR A 61 0.41 3.89 25.59
N THR A 62 1.08 2.91 26.18
CA THR A 62 2.15 2.17 25.50
C THR A 62 1.62 1.14 24.52
N VAL A 63 2.45 0.71 23.58
CA VAL A 63 2.09 -0.37 22.63
C VAL A 63 1.73 -1.65 23.38
N ALA A 64 2.42 -1.96 24.48
CA ALA A 64 2.12 -3.12 25.32
C ALA A 64 0.75 -3.01 26.00
N GLU A 65 0.36 -1.81 26.44
CA GLU A 65 -0.97 -1.58 27.06
C GLU A 65 -2.11 -1.69 26.06
N ASP A 66 -1.91 -1.19 24.84
CA ASP A 66 -2.86 -1.32 23.74
C ASP A 66 -2.93 -2.76 23.19
N ASN A 67 -1.84 -3.54 23.35
CA ASN A 67 -1.68 -4.89 22.81
C ASN A 67 -1.38 -5.93 23.91
N PRO A 68 -2.28 -6.14 24.89
CA PRO A 68 -2.00 -6.95 26.08
C PRO A 68 -1.83 -8.45 25.79
N ASP A 69 -2.33 -8.93 24.65
CA ASP A 69 -2.18 -10.32 24.21
C ASP A 69 -0.78 -10.65 23.65
N TYR A 70 0.06 -9.62 23.46
CA TYR A 70 1.40 -9.73 22.90
C TYR A 70 2.50 -9.51 23.97
N PRO A 71 3.71 -10.05 23.76
CA PRO A 71 4.81 -9.86 24.72
C PRO A 71 5.17 -8.39 24.88
N VAL A 72 5.28 -7.92 26.12
CA VAL A 72 5.65 -6.52 26.44
C VAL A 72 7.07 -6.15 25.99
N ASP A 73 7.98 -7.12 25.97
CA ASP A 73 9.36 -7.01 25.46
C ASP A 73 9.43 -7.15 23.92
N ALA A 74 8.29 -7.30 23.23
CA ALA A 74 8.32 -7.44 21.78
C ALA A 74 8.86 -6.18 21.10
N PRO A 75 9.70 -6.30 20.07
CA PRO A 75 10.21 -5.14 19.35
C PRO A 75 9.07 -4.43 18.61
N VAL A 76 9.10 -3.11 18.63
CA VAL A 76 8.07 -2.29 17.96
C VAL A 76 8.41 -2.08 16.50
N VAL A 77 7.37 -2.15 15.67
CA VAL A 77 7.41 -1.86 14.24
C VAL A 77 6.48 -0.69 13.99
N VAL A 78 7.00 0.38 13.41
CA VAL A 78 6.19 1.54 13.02
C VAL A 78 5.81 1.38 11.55
N VAL A 79 4.51 1.52 11.29
CA VAL A 79 3.91 1.33 9.98
C VAL A 79 3.03 2.52 9.61
N VAL A 80 2.87 2.73 8.32
CA VAL A 80 1.90 3.67 7.74
C VAL A 80 1.07 2.90 6.72
N HIS A 81 -0.25 3.09 6.72
CA HIS A 81 -1.09 2.36 5.78
C HIS A 81 -0.79 2.79 4.34
N THR A 82 -0.87 1.82 3.43
CA THR A 82 -0.61 2.05 2.01
C THR A 82 -1.53 3.11 1.40
N THR A 83 -2.72 3.28 1.95
CA THR A 83 -3.67 4.34 1.58
C THR A 83 -3.13 5.71 1.98
N ASP A 84 -2.71 5.88 3.23
CA ASP A 84 -2.27 7.17 3.79
C ASP A 84 -0.98 7.65 3.11
N VAL A 85 -0.04 6.74 2.87
CA VAL A 85 1.16 7.05 2.06
C VAL A 85 0.81 7.63 0.70
N HIS A 86 -0.22 7.14 0.04
CA HIS A 86 -0.58 7.62 -1.29
C HIS A 86 -1.12 9.06 -1.29
N TYR A 87 -1.77 9.48 -0.21
CA TYR A 87 -2.36 10.81 -0.09
C TYR A 87 -1.40 11.82 0.56
N ASP A 88 -0.79 11.44 1.68
CA ASP A 88 -0.02 12.35 2.53
C ASP A 88 1.44 12.41 2.09
N LEU A 89 1.93 11.35 1.43
CA LEU A 89 3.34 11.19 1.06
C LEU A 89 3.54 10.75 -0.41
N PRO A 90 3.01 11.50 -1.40
CA PRO A 90 3.05 11.10 -2.81
C PRO A 90 4.47 11.01 -3.39
N ASP A 91 5.41 11.79 -2.86
CA ASP A 91 6.82 11.81 -3.25
C ASP A 91 7.71 10.86 -2.44
N TRP A 92 7.15 10.23 -1.39
CA TRP A 92 7.91 9.32 -0.55
C TRP A 92 8.10 7.96 -1.24
N ASN A 93 9.30 7.41 -1.07
CA ASN A 93 9.64 6.08 -1.55
C ASN A 93 9.67 5.11 -0.38
N ARG A 94 8.98 3.97 -0.50
CA ARG A 94 8.95 2.91 0.53
C ARG A 94 10.32 2.40 1.00
N TYR A 95 11.38 2.60 0.22
CA TYR A 95 12.74 2.23 0.62
C TYR A 95 13.46 3.29 1.47
N THR A 96 12.88 4.49 1.55
CA THR A 96 13.38 5.59 2.37
C THR A 96 12.80 5.45 3.77
N ARG A 97 13.68 5.40 4.78
CA ARG A 97 13.26 5.45 6.18
C ARG A 97 12.57 6.78 6.46
N LEU A 98 11.43 6.72 7.13
CA LEU A 98 10.81 7.89 7.74
C LEU A 98 10.89 7.74 9.26
N SER A 99 11.50 8.72 9.90
CA SER A 99 11.41 8.86 11.34
C SER A 99 10.01 9.33 11.75
N VAL A 100 9.65 9.10 13.01
CA VAL A 100 8.36 9.57 13.56
C VAL A 100 8.20 11.07 13.40
N SER A 101 9.26 11.84 13.64
CA SER A 101 9.23 13.29 13.46
C SER A 101 8.89 13.70 12.02
N GLU A 102 9.42 13.00 11.02
CA GLU A 102 9.08 13.27 9.61
C GLU A 102 7.63 12.91 9.27
N LEU A 103 7.07 11.87 9.91
CA LEU A 103 5.67 11.50 9.76
C LEU A 103 4.74 12.54 10.39
N GLU A 104 5.10 13.06 11.56
CA GLU A 104 4.37 14.15 12.22
C GLU A 104 4.45 15.46 11.42
N GLU A 105 5.62 15.80 10.86
CA GLU A 105 5.78 16.96 9.99
C GLU A 105 4.95 16.85 8.70
N ALA A 106 4.75 15.62 8.21
CA ALA A 106 3.93 15.32 7.04
C ALA A 106 2.44 15.13 7.37
N ASP A 107 2.02 15.36 8.62
CA ASP A 107 0.63 15.13 9.10
C ASP A 107 0.11 13.72 8.75
N THR A 108 1.02 12.74 8.65
CA THR A 108 0.70 11.38 8.22
C THR A 108 0.42 10.50 9.43
N LEU A 109 -0.70 9.78 9.40
CA LEU A 109 -1.04 8.82 10.45
C LEU A 109 -0.08 7.63 10.44
N TYR A 110 0.55 7.37 11.59
CA TYR A 110 1.43 6.24 11.79
C TYR A 110 1.01 5.44 13.01
N TYR A 111 1.35 4.15 13.00
CA TYR A 111 0.96 3.22 14.07
C TYR A 111 2.16 2.37 14.49
N GLY A 112 2.31 2.19 15.80
CA GLY A 112 3.30 1.28 16.38
C GLY A 112 2.65 -0.04 16.76
N PHE A 113 3.15 -1.15 16.24
CA PHE A 113 2.67 -2.50 16.57
C PHE A 113 3.79 -3.36 17.14
N PRO A 114 3.48 -4.32 18.04
CA PRO A 114 4.44 -5.34 18.40
C PRO A 114 4.70 -6.22 17.19
N ALA A 115 5.97 -6.46 16.84
CA ALA A 115 6.37 -7.30 15.71
C ALA A 115 5.61 -8.64 15.57
N PRO A 116 5.30 -9.41 16.63
CA PRO A 116 4.55 -10.65 16.50
C PRO A 116 3.09 -10.49 16.03
N ARG A 117 2.48 -9.30 16.15
CA ARG A 117 1.14 -8.99 15.63
C ARG A 117 1.09 -8.84 14.12
N LEU A 118 2.24 -8.53 13.51
CA LEU A 118 2.34 -8.27 12.08
C LEU A 118 2.68 -9.53 11.29
N VAL A 119 2.06 -9.66 10.13
CA VAL A 119 2.36 -10.69 9.14
C VAL A 119 2.83 -10.02 7.86
N ARG A 120 4.02 -10.41 7.39
CA ARG A 120 4.57 -9.90 6.14
C ARG A 120 3.77 -10.46 4.96
N ASP A 121 3.38 -9.58 4.03
CA ASP A 121 2.75 -10.01 2.80
C ASP A 121 3.78 -10.73 1.91
N GLN A 122 3.58 -12.02 1.67
CA GLN A 122 4.49 -12.82 0.83
C GLN A 122 4.18 -12.66 -0.67
N HIS A 123 3.04 -12.08 -1.03
CA HIS A 123 2.62 -11.91 -2.42
C HIS A 123 3.16 -10.64 -3.07
N ARG A 124 3.61 -9.66 -2.27
CA ARG A 124 4.36 -8.49 -2.73
C ARG A 124 5.73 -8.41 -2.07
N PRO A 125 6.69 -9.28 -2.45
CA PRO A 125 8.04 -9.21 -1.91
C PRO A 125 8.67 -7.83 -2.21
N HIS A 126 9.55 -7.43 -1.29
CA HIS A 126 10.54 -6.36 -1.49
C HIS A 126 11.15 -6.50 -2.90
N ALA A 127 11.28 -5.40 -3.65
CA ALA A 127 11.83 -5.48 -5.01
C ALA A 127 13.24 -6.11 -4.97
N PRO A 128 13.63 -6.84 -6.03
CA PRO A 128 14.43 -8.05 -5.90
C PRO A 128 15.82 -7.77 -5.34
N GLU A 129 16.21 -8.57 -4.35
CA GLU A 129 17.62 -8.93 -4.22
C GLU A 129 18.10 -9.42 -5.58
N THR A 130 19.04 -8.68 -6.15
CA THR A 130 19.79 -9.01 -7.36
C THR A 130 20.04 -10.51 -7.42
N GLN A 131 19.36 -11.22 -8.33
CA GLN A 131 19.70 -12.59 -8.68
C GLN A 131 21.13 -12.61 -9.21
N LYS A 132 22.07 -12.87 -8.31
CA LYS A 132 23.45 -13.22 -8.65
C LYS A 132 23.38 -14.64 -9.20
N GLY A 133 23.80 -14.76 -10.46
CA GLY A 133 23.41 -15.85 -11.34
C GLY A 133 23.86 -17.25 -10.95
N GLU A 134 23.09 -18.21 -11.42
CA GLU A 134 23.58 -19.49 -11.94
C GLU A 134 22.54 -19.95 -12.97
N SER A 135 22.77 -19.65 -14.26
CA SER A 135 23.35 -20.57 -15.24
C SER A 135 22.62 -21.91 -15.30
N GLY A 136 21.71 -22.04 -16.27
CA GLY A 136 21.03 -23.28 -16.61
C GLY A 136 20.45 -23.19 -18.02
N ALA A 137 21.28 -23.52 -19.00
CA ALA A 137 20.97 -23.53 -20.42
C ALA A 137 19.89 -24.56 -20.80
N ASN A 138 18.97 -24.17 -21.68
CA ASN A 138 18.53 -24.94 -22.85
C ASN A 138 17.58 -24.05 -23.67
N GLU A 139 18.05 -23.50 -24.79
CA GLU A 139 18.10 -24.12 -26.13
C GLU A 139 16.71 -24.21 -26.79
N SER A 140 16.46 -23.19 -27.60
CA SER A 140 15.92 -23.25 -28.97
C SER A 140 14.63 -24.03 -29.24
N VAL A 141 13.56 -23.29 -29.60
CA VAL A 141 12.75 -23.67 -30.78
C VAL A 141 12.27 -22.42 -31.51
N GLU A 142 12.80 -22.21 -32.71
CA GLU A 142 12.30 -21.27 -33.70
C GLU A 142 11.08 -21.83 -34.46
N ARG A 143 10.38 -20.93 -35.17
CA ARG A 143 9.35 -21.09 -36.24
C ARG A 143 7.93 -20.70 -35.79
N THR A 144 7.13 -19.95 -36.53
CA THR A 144 7.22 -19.38 -37.88
C THR A 144 6.11 -18.35 -38.04
N THR A 145 6.41 -17.32 -38.82
CA THR A 145 5.56 -16.25 -39.33
C THR A 145 4.39 -16.74 -40.21
N SER A 146 3.18 -16.22 -40.01
CA SER A 146 2.14 -15.92 -41.02
C SER A 146 0.97 -15.27 -40.26
N GLY A 147 0.64 -13.99 -40.40
CA GLY A 147 0.36 -13.26 -41.63
C GLY A 147 -1.14 -13.32 -41.90
N SER A 148 -1.90 -12.34 -41.41
CA SER A 148 -3.23 -12.01 -41.94
C SER A 148 -3.58 -10.55 -41.64
N ASN A 149 -3.41 -9.71 -42.66
CA ASN A 149 -3.88 -8.33 -42.68
C ASN A 149 -5.41 -8.32 -42.73
N SER A 150 -6.02 -7.39 -41.99
CA SER A 150 -7.31 -6.83 -42.34
C SER A 150 -7.25 -5.32 -42.06
N ASP A 151 -7.04 -4.62 -43.16
CA ASP A 151 -7.29 -3.20 -43.35
C ASP A 151 -8.75 -2.90 -42.93
N THR A 152 -8.94 -2.04 -41.93
CA THR A 152 -10.20 -1.29 -41.73
C THR A 152 -9.83 0.03 -41.09
N GLU A 153 -9.94 1.08 -41.90
CA GLU A 153 -9.77 2.46 -41.49
C GLU A 153 -10.92 2.95 -40.62
N ALA A 154 -10.56 3.83 -39.68
CA ALA A 154 -11.40 4.72 -38.89
C ALA A 154 -12.43 4.08 -37.94
N ASP A 155 -12.13 4.07 -36.64
CA ASP A 155 -13.03 4.64 -35.63
C ASP A 155 -12.32 4.77 -34.27
N ALA A 156 -12.45 5.94 -33.64
CA ALA A 156 -11.96 6.35 -32.32
C ALA A 156 -10.98 5.43 -31.56
N SER A 157 -9.78 5.94 -31.27
CA SER A 157 -9.02 5.53 -30.08
C SER A 157 -9.91 5.68 -28.85
N SER A 158 -10.62 4.61 -28.48
CA SER A 158 -11.21 4.40 -27.16
C SER A 158 -10.09 4.07 -26.17
N ASP A 159 -9.04 4.89 -26.17
CA ASP A 159 -8.10 4.91 -25.07
C ASP A 159 -8.91 5.50 -23.91
N PRO A 160 -9.19 4.73 -22.85
CA PRO A 160 -9.93 5.25 -21.72
C PRO A 160 -9.18 6.47 -21.22
N SER A 161 -9.90 7.58 -21.04
CA SER A 161 -9.27 8.82 -20.59
C SER A 161 -8.44 8.54 -19.33
N ALA A 162 -7.29 9.20 -19.18
CA ALA A 162 -6.43 9.00 -18.01
C ALA A 162 -7.20 9.12 -16.69
N ALA A 163 -8.22 9.97 -16.66
CA ALA A 163 -9.18 10.09 -15.56
C ALA A 163 -10.01 8.80 -15.32
N LEU A 164 -10.50 8.11 -16.35
CA LEU A 164 -11.20 6.83 -16.18
C LEU A 164 -10.29 5.71 -15.71
N VAL A 165 -9.04 5.67 -16.17
CA VAL A 165 -8.04 4.70 -15.70
C VAL A 165 -7.70 4.96 -14.24
N ALA A 166 -7.55 6.22 -13.84
CA ALA A 166 -7.34 6.61 -12.45
C ALA A 166 -8.54 6.24 -11.57
N LEU A 167 -9.76 6.47 -12.06
CA LEU A 167 -11.00 6.09 -11.38
C LEU A 167 -11.13 4.58 -11.22
N GLN A 168 -10.85 3.80 -12.27
CA GLN A 168 -10.84 2.35 -12.20
C GLN A 168 -9.88 1.86 -11.10
N ARG A 169 -8.64 2.34 -11.13
CA ARG A 169 -7.60 1.97 -10.15
C ARG A 169 -7.98 2.36 -8.72
N TYR A 170 -8.60 3.53 -8.54
CA TYR A 170 -9.09 3.99 -7.23
C TYR A 170 -10.13 3.02 -6.65
N LEU A 171 -11.06 2.59 -7.50
CA LEU A 171 -12.14 1.70 -7.12
C LEU A 171 -11.65 0.26 -6.88
N GLU A 172 -10.71 -0.23 -7.68
CA GLU A 172 -10.03 -1.52 -7.44
C GLU A 172 -9.26 -1.52 -6.12
N THR A 173 -8.60 -0.41 -5.79
CA THR A 173 -7.90 -0.24 -4.49
C THR A 173 -8.87 -0.26 -3.32
N SER A 174 -10.12 0.18 -3.53
CA SER A 174 -11.20 0.14 -2.54
C SER A 174 -11.88 -1.25 -2.43
N GLY A 175 -11.30 -2.28 -3.05
CA GLY A 175 -11.82 -3.64 -3.08
C GLY A 175 -13.06 -3.82 -3.95
N MET A 176 -13.30 -2.93 -4.92
CA MET A 176 -14.44 -3.02 -5.82
C MET A 176 -14.01 -3.62 -7.16
N ASP A 177 -14.81 -4.56 -7.68
CA ASP A 177 -14.55 -5.16 -8.98
C ASP A 177 -14.98 -4.16 -10.07
N THR A 178 -14.06 -3.72 -10.92
CA THR A 178 -14.36 -2.69 -11.91
C THR A 178 -14.06 -3.14 -13.33
N THR A 179 -14.94 -2.77 -14.24
CA THR A 179 -14.82 -3.06 -15.68
C THR A 179 -15.18 -1.81 -16.45
N ILE A 180 -14.28 -1.33 -17.30
CA ILE A 180 -14.58 -0.21 -18.21
C ILE A 180 -15.67 -0.67 -19.19
N ALA A 181 -16.74 0.11 -19.31
CA ALA A 181 -17.81 -0.19 -20.26
C ALA A 181 -17.34 0.06 -21.71
N ASP A 182 -17.91 -0.66 -22.67
CA ASP A 182 -17.59 -0.52 -24.11
C ASP A 182 -17.81 0.90 -24.68
N ASP A 183 -18.53 1.76 -23.94
CA ASP A 183 -18.72 3.18 -24.26
C ASP A 183 -17.45 4.03 -24.02
N GLY A 184 -16.46 3.50 -23.28
CA GLY A 184 -15.19 4.17 -22.99
C GLY A 184 -15.32 5.44 -22.14
N LYS A 185 -16.52 5.75 -21.61
CA LYS A 185 -16.83 6.95 -20.81
C LYS A 185 -17.33 6.63 -19.39
N SER A 186 -17.53 5.36 -19.08
CA SER A 186 -18.07 4.89 -17.81
C SER A 186 -17.37 3.61 -17.35
N VAL A 187 -17.23 3.46 -16.04
CA VAL A 187 -16.74 2.26 -15.36
C VAL A 187 -17.92 1.58 -14.69
N ARG A 188 -18.08 0.28 -14.93
CA ARG A 188 -19.02 -0.55 -14.18
C ARG A 188 -18.32 -1.07 -12.94
N VAL A 189 -18.94 -0.86 -11.79
CA VAL A 189 -18.38 -1.22 -10.48
C VAL A 189 -19.30 -2.25 -9.85
N THR A 190 -18.78 -3.37 -9.41
CA THR A 190 -19.55 -4.40 -8.72
C THR A 190 -19.01 -4.59 -7.31
N LYS A 191 -19.88 -4.42 -6.31
CA LYS A 191 -19.57 -4.66 -4.90
C LYS A 191 -20.76 -5.35 -4.25
N ALA A 192 -20.53 -6.44 -3.52
CA ALA A 192 -21.58 -7.17 -2.80
C ALA A 192 -22.80 -7.61 -3.66
N ASN A 193 -22.60 -7.99 -4.92
CA ASN A 193 -23.65 -8.28 -5.94
C ASN A 193 -24.48 -7.07 -6.42
N GLU A 194 -24.10 -5.86 -6.05
CA GLU A 194 -24.68 -4.63 -6.59
C GLU A 194 -23.75 -4.05 -7.65
N SER A 195 -24.30 -3.78 -8.84
CA SER A 195 -23.56 -3.18 -9.94
C SER A 195 -23.96 -1.72 -10.12
N TYR A 196 -22.97 -0.84 -10.00
CA TYR A 196 -23.07 0.60 -10.21
C TYR A 196 -22.42 0.98 -11.53
N ARG A 197 -22.91 2.04 -12.17
CA ARG A 197 -22.26 2.63 -13.34
C ARG A 197 -21.74 3.99 -12.94
N VAL A 198 -20.43 4.17 -13.01
CA VAL A 198 -19.73 5.35 -12.56
C VAL A 198 -19.13 6.03 -13.77
N SER A 199 -19.44 7.31 -13.97
CA SER A 199 -18.86 8.12 -15.05
C SER A 199 -18.25 9.38 -14.44
N LEU A 200 -17.40 10.08 -15.18
CA LEU A 200 -16.80 11.35 -14.70
C LEU A 200 -17.84 12.47 -14.51
N ASP A 201 -19.06 12.29 -15.04
CA ASP A 201 -20.19 13.21 -14.87
C ASP A 201 -21.06 12.86 -13.65
N GLY A 202 -20.92 11.65 -13.10
CA GLY A 202 -21.71 11.20 -11.95
C GLY A 202 -21.87 9.68 -11.86
N VAL A 203 -22.55 9.26 -10.79
CA VAL A 203 -22.83 7.84 -10.50
C VAL A 203 -24.28 7.52 -10.83
N GLU A 204 -24.49 6.55 -11.72
CA GLU A 204 -25.77 5.91 -11.97
C GLU A 204 -25.90 4.63 -11.12
N GLY A 205 -26.68 4.74 -10.05
CA GLY A 205 -27.01 3.65 -9.14
C GLY A 205 -27.57 4.20 -7.84
N ASP A 206 -28.68 3.64 -7.37
CA ASP A 206 -29.27 3.97 -6.08
C ASP A 206 -28.90 2.87 -5.08
N GLY A 207 -27.83 3.11 -4.34
CA GLY A 207 -27.32 2.14 -3.37
C GLY A 207 -26.39 2.80 -2.36
N PRO A 208 -26.11 2.11 -1.24
CA PRO A 208 -25.42 2.68 -0.07
C PRO A 208 -23.99 3.15 -0.38
N HIS A 209 -23.38 2.62 -1.45
CA HIS A 209 -22.02 2.97 -1.85
C HIS A 209 -21.95 4.18 -2.79
N ARG A 210 -23.08 4.78 -3.18
CA ARG A 210 -23.10 5.93 -4.09
C ARG A 210 -22.23 7.09 -3.62
N SER A 211 -22.29 7.47 -2.34
CA SER A 211 -21.49 8.57 -1.81
C SER A 211 -19.97 8.32 -1.92
N GLN A 212 -19.54 7.07 -1.73
CA GLN A 212 -18.13 6.69 -1.90
C GLN A 212 -17.69 6.78 -3.37
N LEU A 213 -18.59 6.43 -4.30
CA LEU A 213 -18.34 6.52 -5.74
C LEU A 213 -18.32 7.98 -6.23
N GLU A 214 -19.18 8.84 -5.68
CA GLU A 214 -19.19 10.28 -5.97
C GLU A 214 -17.91 10.96 -5.45
N GLU A 215 -17.47 10.60 -4.24
CA GLU A 215 -16.19 11.07 -3.69
C GLU A 215 -15.00 10.62 -4.55
N ALA A 216 -15.01 9.37 -5.02
CA ALA A 216 -13.97 8.84 -5.91
C ALA A 216 -13.87 9.64 -7.22
N ILE A 217 -15.00 10.02 -7.82
CA ILE A 217 -15.02 10.85 -9.04
C ILE A 217 -14.43 12.23 -8.77
N GLU A 218 -14.81 12.88 -7.67
CA GLU A 218 -14.33 14.21 -7.33
C GLU A 218 -12.81 14.22 -7.08
N LYS A 219 -12.31 13.24 -6.32
CA LYS A 219 -10.87 13.07 -6.07
C LYS A 219 -10.09 12.85 -7.36
N VAL A 220 -10.57 11.97 -8.23
CA VAL A 220 -9.92 11.69 -9.52
C VAL A 220 -9.93 12.92 -10.42
N ARG A 221 -11.04 13.66 -10.46
CA ARG A 221 -11.15 14.90 -11.24
C ARG A 221 -10.17 15.97 -10.75
N ALA A 222 -10.07 16.15 -9.43
CA ALA A 222 -9.11 17.08 -8.83
C ALA A 222 -7.66 16.68 -9.14
N ALA A 223 -7.32 15.38 -9.02
CA ALA A 223 -6.00 14.87 -9.34
C ALA A 223 -5.64 15.05 -10.83
N THR A 224 -6.60 14.85 -11.73
CA THR A 224 -6.36 15.03 -13.18
C THR A 224 -6.21 16.50 -13.56
N GLN A 225 -6.92 17.42 -12.87
CA GLN A 225 -6.75 18.87 -13.06
C GLN A 225 -5.39 19.35 -12.55
N ALA A 226 -4.94 18.87 -11.38
CA ALA A 226 -3.63 19.22 -10.82
C ALA A 226 -2.44 18.74 -11.69
N MET A 227 -2.61 17.68 -12.49
CA MET A 227 -1.57 17.20 -13.42
C MET A 227 -1.51 17.96 -14.74
N THR A 228 -2.47 18.84 -15.03
CA THR A 228 -2.54 19.59 -16.31
C THR A 228 -2.07 21.04 -16.18
N GLU A 229 -1.81 21.54 -14.96
CA GLU A 229 -1.31 22.90 -14.68
C GLU A 229 0.21 22.98 -14.45
#